data_AF-A0A963NUV2-F1
#
_entry.id   AF-A0A963NUV2-F1
#
_cell.length_a   1.000
_cell.length_b   1.000
_cell.length_c   1.000
_cell.angle_alpha   90.00
_cell.angle_beta   90.00
_cell.angle_gamma   90.00
#
_symmetry.space_group_name_H-M   'P 1'
#
loop_
_entity.id
_entity.type
_entity.pdbx_description
1 polymer ?
#
loop_
_entity_poly.entity_id
_entity_poly.type
_entity_poly.pdbx_seq_one_letter_code
_entity_poly.pdbx_strand_id
1 'polypeptide(L)'
;MTRVLRTRRALLLAGAASAGAAFLGAGASGLLAPVRAQGLAATPTMRGGANNYRPGAPLVERIGHGGFWMTGTVRRAGDGAPLPGVRIQIWAHTTEGHERDPHSHGATLTGADGTFRLEMPQIVPAFGQPHGHL
;
A
#
# COMPACT_ATOMS: atom_id res chain seq x y z
N MET A 1 56.37 -42.45 36.99
CA MET A 1 55.37 -41.92 36.03
C MET A 1 54.09 -41.61 36.78
N THR A 2 53.83 -40.34 37.12
CA THR A 2 52.62 -39.93 37.84
C THR A 2 51.52 -39.60 36.83
N ARG A 3 50.43 -40.37 36.87
CA ARG A 3 49.27 -40.21 36.00
C ARG A 3 48.43 -39.04 36.53
N VAL A 4 48.37 -37.94 35.79
CA VAL A 4 47.50 -36.82 36.12
C VAL A 4 46.05 -37.27 35.95
N LEU A 5 45.35 -37.46 37.07
CA LEU A 5 43.93 -37.79 37.08
C LEU A 5 43.14 -36.52 36.74
N ARG A 6 42.64 -36.41 35.51
CA ARG A 6 41.67 -35.38 35.14
C ARG A 6 40.39 -35.60 35.95
N THR A 7 40.06 -34.65 36.81
CA THR A 7 38.85 -34.72 37.63
C THR A 7 37.61 -34.46 36.77
N ARG A 8 36.48 -35.09 37.10
CA ARG A 8 35.19 -34.86 36.41
C ARG A 8 34.80 -33.38 36.37
N ARG A 9 35.23 -32.61 37.37
CA ARG A 9 35.03 -31.17 37.49
C ARG A 9 35.76 -30.36 36.40
N ALA A 10 36.96 -30.79 36.02
CA ALA A 10 37.73 -30.15 34.95
C ALA A 10 37.11 -30.41 33.56
N LEU A 11 36.51 -31.59 33.35
CA LEU A 11 35.76 -31.93 32.14
C LEU A 11 34.47 -31.09 32.01
N LEU A 12 33.75 -30.88 33.10
CA LEU A 12 32.52 -30.07 33.11
C LEU A 12 32.81 -28.58 32.84
N LEU A 13 33.89 -28.04 33.42
CA LEU A 13 34.30 -26.65 33.17
C LEU A 13 34.76 -26.43 31.72
N ALA A 14 35.47 -27.37 31.12
CA ALA A 14 35.86 -27.30 29.71
C ALA A 14 34.65 -27.44 28.75
N GLY A 15 33.67 -28.27 29.11
CA GLY A 15 32.41 -28.41 28.37
C GLY A 15 31.53 -27.15 28.44
N ALA A 16 31.45 -26.50 29.60
CA ALA A 16 30.69 -25.26 29.76
C ALA A 16 31.32 -24.09 28.98
N ALA A 17 32.65 -24.00 28.96
CA ALA A 17 33.37 -22.97 28.19
C ALA A 17 33.22 -23.15 26.68
N SER A 18 33.19 -24.40 26.19
CA SER A 18 33.01 -24.70 24.75
C SER A 18 31.56 -24.55 24.28
N ALA A 19 30.58 -24.88 25.13
CA ALA A 19 29.16 -24.63 24.84
C ALA A 19 28.85 -23.11 24.81
N GLY A 20 29.38 -22.33 25.76
CA GLY A 20 29.18 -20.87 25.80
C GLY A 20 29.78 -20.14 24.58
N ALA A 21 30.97 -20.55 24.13
CA ALA A 21 31.62 -19.97 22.95
C ALA A 21 30.87 -20.30 21.64
N ALA A 22 30.30 -21.50 21.52
CA ALA A 22 29.49 -21.89 20.36
C ALA A 22 28.16 -21.12 20.28
N PHE A 23 27.53 -20.83 21.42
CA PHE A 23 26.31 -20.01 21.48
C PHE A 23 26.56 -18.54 21.10
N LEU A 24 27.71 -17.97 21.50
CA LEU A 24 28.06 -16.59 21.15
C LEU A 24 28.49 -16.43 19.68
N GLY A 25 29.13 -17.44 19.09
CA GLY A 25 29.59 -17.41 17.69
C GLY A 25 28.52 -17.72 16.65
N ALA A 26 27.55 -18.60 16.96
CA ALA A 26 26.52 -19.03 16.01
C ALA A 26 25.12 -18.45 16.30
N GLY A 27 24.82 -18.09 17.56
CA GLY A 27 23.48 -17.66 17.98
C GLY A 27 23.13 -16.22 17.60
N ALA A 28 24.10 -15.30 17.55
CA ALA A 28 23.83 -13.89 17.30
C ALA A 28 23.44 -13.58 15.84
N SER A 29 23.98 -14.32 14.87
CA SER A 29 23.75 -14.04 13.45
C SER A 29 22.37 -14.49 12.95
N GLY A 30 21.78 -15.51 13.56
CA GLY A 30 20.43 -16.01 13.21
C GLY A 30 19.28 -15.27 13.91
N LEU A 31 19.56 -14.57 15.02
CA LEU A 31 18.57 -13.80 15.78
C LEU A 31 18.41 -12.35 15.28
N LEU A 32 19.25 -11.92 14.33
CA LEU A 32 19.25 -10.58 13.73
C LEU A 32 18.88 -10.63 12.25
N ALA A 33 17.98 -11.52 11.85
CA ALA A 33 17.36 -11.42 10.54
C ALA A 33 16.52 -10.13 10.51
N PRO A 34 16.79 -9.17 9.61
CA PRO A 34 15.96 -7.98 9.51
C PRO A 34 14.55 -8.41 9.12
N VAL A 35 13.56 -8.02 9.93
CA VAL A 35 12.15 -8.11 9.53
C VAL A 35 11.98 -7.24 8.29
N ARG A 36 11.82 -7.86 7.12
CA ARG A 36 11.43 -7.15 5.90
C ARG A 36 9.92 -7.11 5.84
N ALA A 37 9.35 -5.91 5.89
CA ALA A 37 7.93 -5.73 5.61
C ALA A 37 7.64 -6.16 4.17
N GLN A 38 6.51 -6.85 3.96
CA GLN A 38 6.04 -7.18 2.61
C GLN A 38 5.70 -5.88 1.89
N GLY A 39 6.28 -5.68 0.70
CA GLY A 39 5.99 -4.50 -0.10
C GLY A 39 4.56 -4.48 -0.65
N LEU A 40 4.04 -3.29 -0.95
CA LEU A 40 2.74 -3.14 -1.60
C LEU A 40 2.82 -3.49 -3.09
N ALA A 41 1.97 -4.39 -3.56
CA ALA A 41 1.82 -4.65 -4.99
C ALA A 41 1.15 -3.45 -5.68
N ALA A 42 1.48 -3.23 -6.96
CA ALA A 42 0.80 -2.21 -7.76
C ALA A 42 -0.66 -2.61 -8.01
N THR A 43 -1.59 -1.66 -7.89
CA THR A 43 -2.99 -1.87 -8.28
C THR A 43 -3.04 -2.14 -9.80
N PRO A 44 -3.64 -3.25 -10.25
CA PRO A 44 -3.76 -3.54 -11.68
C PRO A 44 -4.61 -2.48 -12.39
N THR A 45 -4.14 -2.02 -13.56
CA THR A 45 -4.95 -1.18 -14.43
C THR A 45 -6.11 -2.01 -15.02
N MET A 46 -7.34 -1.50 -14.92
CA MET A 46 -8.47 -2.08 -15.64
C MET A 46 -8.34 -1.81 -17.14
N ARG A 47 -7.95 -2.84 -17.91
CA ARG A 47 -7.89 -2.75 -19.37
C ARG A 47 -9.28 -2.43 -19.93
N GLY A 48 -9.37 -1.40 -20.76
CA GLY A 48 -10.64 -0.94 -21.34
C GLY A 48 -11.45 0.01 -20.46
N GLY A 49 -11.03 0.25 -19.21
CA GLY A 49 -11.70 1.16 -18.27
C GLY A 49 -11.48 2.66 -18.53
N ALA A 50 -10.91 3.03 -19.69
CA ALA A 50 -10.69 4.42 -20.11
C ALA A 50 -11.79 4.94 -21.06
N ASN A 51 -12.91 4.22 -21.17
CA ASN A 51 -14.10 4.65 -21.90
C ASN A 51 -14.55 6.03 -21.44
N ASN A 52 -14.85 6.91 -22.40
CA ASN A 52 -15.23 8.30 -22.17
C ASN A 52 -14.19 9.17 -21.45
N TYR A 53 -12.95 8.72 -21.31
CA TYR A 53 -11.90 9.54 -20.72
C TYR A 53 -11.71 10.85 -21.50
N ARG A 54 -11.76 11.97 -20.77
CA ARG A 54 -11.51 13.32 -21.31
C ARG A 54 -10.31 13.94 -20.61
N PRO A 55 -9.16 14.11 -21.26
CA PRO A 55 -7.98 14.65 -20.59
C PRO A 55 -8.26 16.04 -20.02
N GLY A 56 -7.70 16.33 -18.85
CA GLY A 56 -7.72 17.67 -18.28
C GLY A 56 -9.05 18.12 -17.67
N ALA A 57 -9.84 17.21 -17.08
CA ALA A 57 -11.01 17.61 -16.29
C ALA A 57 -10.66 18.70 -15.24
N PRO A 58 -11.55 19.66 -14.95
CA PRO A 58 -11.22 20.72 -14.00
C PRO A 58 -10.92 20.16 -12.60
N LEU A 59 -9.99 20.80 -11.88
CA LEU A 59 -9.91 20.61 -10.43
C LEU A 59 -11.13 21.28 -9.81
N VAL A 60 -11.94 20.52 -9.07
CA VAL A 60 -13.22 21.00 -8.55
C VAL A 60 -13.36 20.62 -7.08
N GLU A 61 -14.14 21.41 -6.35
CA GLU A 61 -14.54 21.08 -4.99
C GLU A 61 -15.47 19.85 -4.97
N ARG A 62 -16.35 19.75 -5.97
CA ARG A 62 -17.30 18.65 -6.19
C ARG A 62 -17.71 18.56 -7.66
N ILE A 63 -18.12 17.38 -8.10
CA ILE A 63 -18.83 17.15 -9.37
C ILE A 63 -20.34 17.28 -9.10
N GLY A 64 -21.08 17.96 -9.98
CA GLY A 64 -22.53 18.14 -9.83
C GLY A 64 -22.93 18.71 -8.47
N HIS A 65 -24.03 18.23 -7.90
CA HIS A 65 -24.46 18.59 -6.54
C HIS A 65 -23.80 17.77 -5.43
N GLY A 66 -22.88 16.85 -5.74
CA GLY A 66 -22.20 16.02 -4.75
C GLY A 66 -23.12 14.98 -4.09
N GLY A 67 -22.85 14.63 -2.82
CA GLY A 67 -23.66 13.70 -2.03
C GLY A 67 -23.16 12.25 -2.00
N PHE A 68 -22.28 11.86 -2.91
CA PHE A 68 -21.55 10.59 -2.88
C PHE A 68 -20.04 10.84 -2.81
N TRP A 69 -19.38 10.30 -1.78
CA TRP A 69 -17.95 10.49 -1.55
C TRP A 69 -17.10 9.45 -2.29
N MET A 70 -16.30 9.91 -3.24
CA MET A 70 -15.21 9.13 -3.82
C MET A 70 -13.92 9.41 -3.04
N THR A 71 -13.43 8.43 -2.29
CA THR A 71 -12.24 8.59 -1.44
C THR A 71 -11.27 7.44 -1.60
N GLY A 72 -9.99 7.71 -1.36
CA GLY A 72 -8.96 6.68 -1.36
C GLY A 72 -7.60 7.23 -0.93
N THR A 73 -6.59 6.38 -1.01
CA THR A 73 -5.19 6.77 -0.81
C THR A 73 -4.35 6.30 -1.99
N VAL A 74 -3.34 7.08 -2.34
CA VAL A 74 -2.38 6.75 -3.39
C VAL A 74 -1.02 6.53 -2.74
N ARG A 75 -0.48 5.33 -2.95
CA ARG A 75 0.80 4.89 -2.39
C ARG A 75 1.69 4.34 -3.47
N ARG A 76 2.99 4.54 -3.32
CA ARG A 76 4.00 3.94 -4.19
C ARG A 76 4.01 2.43 -4.00
N ALA A 77 4.00 1.67 -5.10
CA ALA A 77 4.24 0.23 -5.05
C ALA A 77 5.65 -0.04 -4.49
N GLY A 78 5.81 -1.15 -3.77
CA GLY A 78 7.02 -1.44 -3.01
C GLY A 78 6.92 -0.89 -1.59
N ASP A 79 7.46 0.30 -1.35
CA ASP A 79 7.63 0.84 0.01
C ASP A 79 6.34 1.39 0.66
N GLY A 80 5.27 1.57 -0.11
CA GLY A 80 3.99 2.09 0.38
C GLY A 80 4.01 3.55 0.81
N ALA A 81 5.05 4.30 0.45
CA ALA A 81 5.15 5.73 0.74
C ALA A 81 3.96 6.47 0.12
N PRO A 82 3.33 7.43 0.86
CA PRO A 82 2.25 8.23 0.32
C PRO A 82 2.72 9.07 -0.86
N LEU A 83 1.87 9.24 -1.87
CA LEU A 83 2.15 10.06 -3.03
C LEU A 83 1.31 11.35 -2.97
N PRO A 84 1.90 12.50 -2.59
CA PRO A 84 1.21 13.78 -2.56
C PRO A 84 1.14 14.44 -3.93
N GLY A 85 0.14 15.30 -4.15
CA GLY A 85 -0.01 16.09 -5.38
C GLY A 85 -0.35 15.27 -6.63
N VAL A 86 -0.73 14.00 -6.48
CA VAL A 86 -1.18 13.16 -7.58
C VAL A 86 -2.57 13.62 -7.99
N ARG A 87 -2.73 13.91 -9.27
CA ARG A 87 -4.03 14.26 -9.84
C ARG A 87 -4.87 13.00 -10.03
N ILE A 88 -6.03 12.99 -9.38
CA ILE A 88 -7.03 11.92 -9.50
C ILE A 88 -8.21 12.50 -10.25
N GLN A 89 -8.42 12.04 -11.48
CA GLN A 89 -9.51 12.47 -12.33
C GLN A 89 -10.62 11.43 -12.30
N ILE A 90 -11.84 11.83 -11.95
CA ILE A 90 -12.97 10.93 -11.74
C ILE A 90 -14.09 11.26 -12.73
N TRP A 91 -14.74 10.22 -13.26
CA TRP A 91 -15.98 10.31 -14.02
C TRP A 91 -16.83 9.05 -13.82
N ALA A 92 -18.15 9.17 -13.93
CA ALA A 92 -19.06 8.05 -13.81
C ALA A 92 -20.42 8.35 -14.47
N HIS A 93 -21.26 7.32 -14.58
CA HIS A 93 -22.68 7.48 -14.80
C HIS A 93 -23.39 7.73 -13.45
N THR A 94 -24.11 8.85 -13.35
CA THR A 94 -24.70 9.31 -12.09
C THR A 94 -26.17 9.67 -12.23
N THR A 95 -26.81 10.02 -11.12
CA THR A 95 -28.16 10.58 -11.10
C THR A 95 -28.32 11.91 -11.83
N GLU A 96 -27.23 12.62 -12.14
CA GLU A 96 -27.26 13.97 -12.74
C GLU A 96 -26.66 14.03 -14.15
N GLY A 97 -25.98 12.97 -14.61
CA GLY A 97 -25.32 12.97 -15.91
C GLY A 97 -24.72 11.62 -16.30
N HIS A 98 -24.30 11.49 -17.54
CA HIS A 98 -23.68 10.29 -18.08
C HIS A 98 -22.15 10.39 -18.07
N GLU A 99 -21.49 9.23 -18.09
CA GLU A 99 -20.03 9.12 -18.15
C GLU A 99 -19.39 9.84 -19.34
N ARG A 100 -20.15 10.12 -20.41
CA ARG A 100 -19.68 10.88 -21.59
C ARG A 100 -19.80 12.40 -21.43
N ASP A 101 -20.61 12.85 -20.47
CA ASP A 101 -20.97 14.26 -20.34
C ASP A 101 -19.83 15.03 -19.64
N PRO A 102 -19.40 16.19 -20.17
CA PRO A 102 -18.25 16.91 -19.61
C PRO A 102 -18.44 17.35 -18.17
N HIS A 103 -19.68 17.64 -17.75
CA HIS A 103 -19.99 18.05 -16.38
C HIS A 103 -19.97 16.88 -15.37
N SER A 104 -19.96 15.63 -15.85
CA SER A 104 -19.78 14.42 -15.01
C SER A 104 -18.31 14.12 -14.70
N HIS A 105 -17.39 14.97 -15.15
CA HIS A 105 -15.96 14.83 -14.94
C HIS A 105 -15.44 15.87 -13.96
N GLY A 106 -14.54 15.45 -13.09
CA GLY A 106 -13.81 16.35 -12.18
C GLY A 106 -12.49 15.75 -11.78
N ALA A 107 -11.63 16.54 -11.16
CA ALA A 107 -10.38 16.06 -10.61
C ALA A 107 -10.11 16.66 -9.24
N THR A 108 -9.32 15.95 -8.46
CA THR A 108 -8.79 16.38 -7.17
C THR A 108 -7.29 16.06 -7.10
N LEU A 109 -6.61 16.55 -6.08
CA LEU A 109 -5.20 16.25 -5.81
C LEU A 109 -5.08 15.46 -4.52
N THR A 110 -4.13 14.53 -4.45
CA THR A 110 -3.82 13.87 -3.18
C THR A 110 -3.15 14.81 -2.20
N GLY A 111 -3.50 14.68 -0.92
CA GLY A 111 -2.87 15.37 0.20
C GLY A 111 -1.48 14.84 0.55
N ALA A 112 -0.85 15.43 1.58
CA ALA A 112 0.49 15.05 2.04
C ALA A 112 0.61 13.57 2.44
N ASP A 113 -0.48 12.99 2.94
CA ASP A 113 -0.60 11.58 3.34
C ASP A 113 -1.09 10.67 2.20
N GLY A 114 -1.18 11.20 0.97
CA GLY A 114 -1.64 10.49 -0.22
C GLY A 114 -3.16 10.31 -0.29
N THR A 115 -3.94 10.88 0.64
CA THR A 115 -5.41 10.80 0.60
C THR A 115 -5.99 11.65 -0.52
N PHE A 116 -7.04 11.18 -1.19
CA PHE A 116 -7.88 12.01 -2.06
C PHE A 116 -9.34 11.87 -1.66
N ARG A 117 -10.10 12.94 -1.90
CA ARG A 117 -11.56 12.98 -1.74
C ARG A 117 -12.15 13.86 -2.84
N LEU A 118 -13.27 13.42 -3.41
CA LEU A 118 -14.09 14.21 -4.31
C LEU A 118 -15.55 13.78 -4.16
N GLU A 119 -16.45 14.74 -3.98
CA GLU A 119 -17.88 14.45 -4.05
C GLU A 119 -18.35 14.39 -5.50
N MET A 120 -19.32 13.53 -5.75
CA MET A 120 -20.07 13.49 -6.98
C MET A 120 -21.52 13.05 -6.70
N PRO A 121 -22.44 13.18 -7.67
CA PRO A 121 -23.79 12.64 -7.53
C PRO A 121 -23.75 11.11 -7.46
N GLN A 122 -24.77 10.51 -6.86
CA GLN A 122 -24.86 9.05 -6.68
C GLN A 122 -24.60 8.31 -8.00
N ILE A 123 -23.64 7.38 -7.98
CA ILE A 123 -23.36 6.50 -9.13
C ILE A 123 -24.54 5.55 -9.30
N VAL A 124 -25.05 5.46 -10.52
CA VAL A 124 -26.12 4.54 -10.89
C VAL A 124 -25.61 3.48 -11.86
N PRO A 125 -26.21 2.28 -11.90
CA PRO A 125 -25.71 1.20 -12.74
C PRO A 125 -25.69 1.54 -14.23
N ALA A 126 -24.54 1.32 -14.86
CA ALA A 126 -24.41 1.19 -16.32
C ALA A 126 -23.97 -0.25 -16.61
N PHE A 127 -24.53 -0.87 -17.66
CA PHE A 127 -24.27 -2.29 -17.98
C PHE A 127 -24.51 -3.26 -16.80
N GLY A 128 -25.45 -2.93 -15.92
CA GLY A 128 -25.85 -3.77 -14.78
C GLY A 128 -25.01 -3.61 -13.50
N GLN A 129 -23.99 -2.73 -13.47
CA GLN A 129 -23.19 -2.48 -12.27
C GLN A 129 -22.92 -0.99 -12.05
N PRO A 130 -23.01 -0.47 -10.81
CA PRO A 130 -22.52 0.86 -10.49
C PRO A 130 -20.98 0.86 -10.46
N HIS A 131 -20.37 1.79 -11.17
CA HIS A 131 -18.91 1.94 -11.21
C HIS A 131 -18.51 3.39 -11.50
N GLY A 132 -17.34 3.77 -10.99
CA GLY A 132 -16.68 5.03 -11.31
C GLY A 132 -15.30 4.77 -11.86
N HIS A 133 -14.83 5.69 -12.69
CA HIS A 133 -13.53 5.64 -13.33
C HIS A 133 -12.56 6.63 -12.67
N LEU A 134 -11.26 6.28 -12.69
CA LEU A 134 -10.17 7.06 -12.09
C LEU A 134 -8.81 6.76 -12.70
#